data_AF-A0A3A5WD77-F1
#
_entry.id   AF-A0A3A5WD77-F1
#
_cell.length_a   1.000
_cell.length_b   1.000
_cell.length_c   1.000
_cell.angle_alpha   90.00
_cell.angle_beta   90.00
_cell.angle_gamma   90.00
#
_symmetry.space_group_name_H-M   'P 1'
#
loop_
_entity.id
_entity.type
_entity.pdbx_description
1 polymer ?
#
loop_
_entity_poly.entity_id
_entity_poly.type
_entity_poly.pdbx_seq_one_letter_code
_entity_poly.pdbx_strand_id
1 'polypeptide(L)'
;MSNTGADAPVRSYDRSWGEIEEMLDKAIARRDQWKKWFEQCRKDGDRDGMKEAARNHKALDGVIKTLRWTLGEEGVDHPLD
;
A
#
# COMPACT_ATOMS: atom_id res chain seq x y z
N MET A 1 -22.05 -24.98 -26.78
CA MET A 1 -20.59 -24.73 -26.75
C MET A 1 -20.35 -23.73 -25.65
N SER A 2 -19.81 -24.18 -24.51
CA SER A 2 -19.66 -23.37 -23.30
C SER A 2 -18.39 -22.51 -23.41
N ASN A 3 -18.56 -21.19 -23.38
CA ASN A 3 -17.48 -20.21 -23.37
C ASN A 3 -16.61 -20.43 -22.12
N THR A 4 -15.39 -20.95 -22.31
CA THR A 4 -14.47 -21.29 -21.22
C THR A 4 -13.24 -20.39 -21.27
N GLY A 5 -13.07 -19.56 -20.24
CA GLY A 5 -11.75 -19.29 -19.66
C GLY A 5 -10.95 -18.04 -20.04
N ALA A 6 -11.49 -17.07 -20.78
CA ALA A 6 -10.75 -15.84 -21.08
C ALA A 6 -11.28 -14.66 -20.25
N ASP A 7 -10.62 -14.37 -19.11
CA ASP A 7 -10.52 -13.02 -18.49
C ASP A 7 -9.84 -13.02 -17.10
N ALA A 8 -9.16 -14.11 -16.70
CA ALA A 8 -8.30 -14.04 -15.52
C ALA A 8 -7.03 -13.21 -15.84
N PRO A 9 -6.60 -12.31 -14.93
CA PRO A 9 -5.39 -11.52 -15.16
C PRO A 9 -4.16 -12.43 -15.26
N VAL A 10 -3.33 -12.22 -16.28
CA VAL A 10 -2.03 -12.89 -16.39
C VAL A 10 -1.12 -12.42 -15.26
N ARG A 11 -0.47 -13.37 -14.58
CA ARG A 11 0.48 -13.12 -13.49
C ARG A 11 1.84 -13.68 -13.87
N SER A 12 2.89 -12.93 -13.60
CA SER A 12 4.24 -13.32 -13.96
C SER A 12 4.86 -14.34 -13.00
N TYR A 13 4.48 -14.30 -11.71
CA TYR A 13 5.00 -15.16 -10.62
C TYR A 13 6.54 -15.17 -10.48
N ASP A 14 7.21 -14.22 -11.11
CA ASP A 14 8.67 -14.08 -11.20
C ASP A 14 9.23 -12.97 -10.31
N ARG A 15 8.36 -12.24 -9.61
CA ARG A 15 8.76 -11.13 -8.74
C ARG A 15 9.61 -11.66 -7.59
N SER A 16 10.83 -11.14 -7.49
CA SER A 16 11.80 -11.54 -6.47
C SER A 16 11.48 -10.92 -5.11
N TRP A 17 12.04 -11.51 -4.05
CA TRP A 17 11.94 -10.96 -2.69
C TRP A 17 12.47 -9.53 -2.61
N GLY A 18 13.61 -9.24 -3.25
CA GLY A 18 14.20 -7.91 -3.27
C GLY A 18 13.30 -6.85 -3.90
N GLU A 19 12.54 -7.20 -4.95
CA GLU A 19 11.54 -6.28 -5.52
C GLU A 19 10.37 -6.01 -4.59
N ILE A 20 9.97 -7.00 -3.78
CA ILE A 20 8.89 -6.85 -2.78
C ILE A 20 9.37 -5.98 -1.61
N GLU A 21 10.60 -6.18 -1.15
CA GLU A 21 11.26 -5.33 -0.14
C GLU A 21 11.39 -3.89 -0.63
N GLU A 22 11.86 -3.68 -1.87
CA GLU A 22 11.95 -2.34 -2.45
C GLU A 22 10.56 -1.66 -2.54
N MET A 23 9.52 -2.42 -2.86
CA MET A 23 8.15 -1.90 -2.88
C MET A 23 7.64 -1.55 -1.47
N LEU A 24 8.01 -2.34 -0.45
CA LEU A 24 7.70 -2.04 0.94
C LEU A 24 8.35 -0.72 1.37
N ASP A 25 9.62 -0.51 1.06
CA ASP A 25 10.33 0.74 1.36
C ASP A 25 9.68 1.94 0.67
N LYS A 26 9.32 1.80 -0.62
CA LYS A 26 8.59 2.85 -1.37
C LYS A 26 7.24 3.15 -0.75
N ALA A 27 6.49 2.14 -0.32
CA ALA A 27 5.18 2.32 0.31
C ALA A 27 5.30 3.07 1.65
N ILE A 28 6.28 2.71 2.49
CA ILE A 28 6.57 3.40 3.75
C ILE A 28 6.97 4.86 3.49
N ALA A 29 7.88 5.10 2.56
CA ALA A 29 8.33 6.45 2.23
C ALA A 29 7.17 7.33 1.72
N ARG A 30 6.28 6.78 0.88
CA ARG A 30 5.10 7.50 0.38
C ARG A 30 4.08 7.78 1.49
N ARG A 31 3.89 6.84 2.42
CA ARG A 31 3.00 7.03 3.57
C ARG A 31 3.48 8.19 4.44
N ASP A 32 4.79 8.25 4.70
CA ASP A 32 5.40 9.32 5.49
C ASP A 32 5.31 10.68 4.78
N GLN A 33 5.39 10.71 3.44
CA GLN A 33 5.11 11.92 2.65
C GLN A 33 3.68 12.40 2.86
N TRP A 34 2.68 11.51 2.83
CA TRP A 34 1.29 11.88 3.10
C TRP A 34 1.07 12.35 4.53
N LYS A 35 1.78 11.79 5.52
CA LYS A 35 1.77 12.30 6.88
C LYS A 35 2.30 13.73 6.95
N LYS A 36 3.43 14.02 6.30
CA LYS A 36 4.00 15.38 6.23
C LYS A 36 3.05 16.36 5.52
N TRP A 37 2.41 15.91 4.44
CA TRP A 37 1.43 16.71 3.71
C TRP A 37 0.21 17.04 4.57
N PHE A 38 -0.33 16.06 5.31
CA PHE A 38 -1.42 16.29 6.26
C PHE A 38 -1.08 17.39 7.27
N GLU A 39 0.13 17.33 7.83
CA GLU A 39 0.62 18.32 8.79
C GLU A 39 0.75 19.72 8.18
N GLN A 40 1.13 19.80 6.90
CA GLN A 40 1.17 21.06 6.17
C GLN A 40 -0.24 21.62 5.94
N CYS A 41 -1.16 20.82 5.39
CA CYS A 41 -2.56 21.23 5.19
C CYS A 41 -3.22 21.67 6.52
N ARG A 42 -2.89 20.99 7.63
CA ARG A 42 -3.38 21.36 8.97
C ARG A 42 -2.90 22.76 9.39
N LYS A 43 -1.64 23.11 9.12
CA LYS A 43 -1.10 24.46 9.39
C LYS A 43 -1.76 25.52 8.51
N ASP A 44 -2.06 25.16 7.27
CA ASP A 44 -2.63 26.06 6.27
C ASP A 44 -4.16 26.18 6.37
N GLY A 45 -4.81 25.40 7.24
CA GLY A 45 -6.27 25.35 7.38
C GLY A 45 -6.98 24.65 6.22
N ASP A 46 -6.25 23.95 5.35
CA ASP A 46 -6.78 23.23 4.19
C ASP A 46 -7.42 21.90 4.60
N ARG A 47 -8.73 21.94 4.82
CA ARG A 47 -9.51 20.77 5.25
C ARG A 47 -9.62 19.67 4.20
N ASP A 48 -9.59 20.01 2.91
CA ASP A 48 -9.75 19.02 1.86
C ASP A 48 -8.43 18.30 1.57
N GLY A 49 -7.31 19.03 1.59
CA GLY A 49 -5.98 18.45 1.57
C GLY A 49 -5.72 17.54 2.78
N MET A 50 -6.20 17.91 3.98
CA MET A 50 -6.16 17.03 5.16
C MET A 50 -6.90 15.71 4.92
N LYS A 51 -8.13 15.75 4.37
CA LYS A 51 -8.90 14.53 4.09
C LYS A 51 -8.22 13.65 3.05
N GLU A 52 -7.68 14.25 1.99
CA GLU A 52 -6.94 13.53 0.95
C GLU A 52 -5.70 12.85 1.53
N ALA A 53 -4.90 13.58 2.30
CA ALA A 53 -3.69 13.07 2.92
C ALA A 53 -3.98 11.89 3.86
N ALA A 54 -5.02 12.03 4.70
CA ALA A 54 -5.44 10.98 5.62
C ALA A 54 -5.90 9.70 4.89
N ARG A 55 -6.69 9.84 3.81
CA ARG A 55 -7.14 8.68 3.02
C ARG A 55 -5.97 7.94 2.38
N ASN A 56 -5.06 8.66 1.72
CA ASN A 56 -3.92 8.05 1.06
C ASN A 56 -2.94 7.41 2.05
N HIS A 57 -2.68 8.06 3.18
CA HIS A 57 -1.90 7.47 4.26
C HIS A 57 -2.52 6.15 4.75
N LYS A 58 -3.84 6.13 5.00
CA LYS A 58 -4.53 4.93 5.47
C LYS A 58 -4.55 3.80 4.44
N ALA A 59 -4.69 4.13 3.15
CA ALA A 59 -4.60 3.14 2.08
C ALA A 59 -3.21 2.47 2.06
N LEU A 60 -2.14 3.24 2.27
CA LEU A 60 -0.78 2.73 2.32
C LEU A 60 -0.51 1.87 3.56
N ASP A 61 -1.18 2.11 4.70
CA ASP A 61 -1.09 1.19 5.85
C ASP A 61 -1.49 -0.24 5.44
N GLY A 62 -2.55 -0.40 4.63
CA GLY A 62 -3.00 -1.70 4.14
C GLY A 62 -2.02 -2.33 3.13
N VAL A 63 -1.45 -1.53 2.23
CA VAL A 63 -0.41 -1.98 1.28
C VAL A 63 0.82 -2.47 2.04
N ILE A 64 1.31 -1.69 3.00
CA ILE A 64 2.48 -2.01 3.82
C ILE A 64 2.24 -3.32 4.58
N LYS A 65 1.09 -3.45 5.25
CA LYS A 65 0.74 -4.66 5.99
C LYS A 65 0.71 -5.90 5.09
N THR A 66 0.16 -5.77 3.88
CA THR A 66 0.12 -6.87 2.90
C THR A 66 1.52 -7.28 2.44
N LEU A 67 2.40 -6.31 2.17
CA LEU A 67 3.78 -6.58 1.77
C LEU A 67 4.58 -7.25 2.90
N ARG A 68 4.42 -6.78 4.14
CA ARG A 68 5.05 -7.38 5.32
C ARG A 68 4.61 -8.82 5.54
N TRP A 69 3.30 -9.07 5.45
CA TRP A 69 2.77 -10.43 5.49
C TRP A 69 3.33 -11.29 4.35
N THR A 70 3.41 -10.75 3.13
CA THR A 70 3.98 -11.45 1.97
C THR A 70 5.43 -11.85 2.20
N LEU A 71 6.22 -10.99 2.85
CA LEU A 71 7.62 -11.24 3.21
C LEU A 71 7.79 -12.17 4.42
N GLY A 72 6.71 -12.54 5.11
CA GLY A 72 6.78 -13.33 6.33
C GLY A 72 7.38 -12.58 7.51
N GLU A 73 7.15 -11.26 7.61
CA GLU A 73 7.61 -10.45 8.75
C GLU A 73 7.06 -10.99 10.08
N GLU A 74 7.95 -11.23 11.05
CA GLU A 74 7.58 -11.72 12.37
C GLU A 74 6.58 -10.78 13.05
N GLY A 75 5.47 -11.34 13.56
CA GLY A 75 4.40 -10.58 14.19
C GLY A 75 3.32 -10.05 13.24
N VAL A 76 3.36 -10.40 11.94
CA VAL A 76 2.28 -10.11 10.97
C VAL A 76 1.59 -11.40 10.56
N ASP A 77 0.58 -11.82 11.32
CA ASP A 77 -0.11 -13.11 11.11
C ASP A 77 -1.06 -13.09 9.89
N HIS A 78 -1.83 -12.00 9.71
CA HIS A 78 -2.82 -11.88 8.64
C HIS A 78 -2.89 -10.44 8.09
N PRO A 79 -2.93 -10.25 6.76
CA PRO A 79 -2.81 -8.91 6.17
C PRO A 79 -4.08 -8.05 6.32
N LEU A 80 -5.21 -8.67 6.66
CA LEU A 80 -6.51 -8.00 6.78
C LEU A 80 -6.96 -7.73 8.23
N ASP A 81 -6.21 -8.18 9.23
CA ASP A 81 -6.60 -8.13 10.65
C ASP A 81 -5.86 -7.02 11.40
#